data_AF-A0A286D2N5-F1
#
_entry.id   AF-A0A286D2N5-F1
#
_cell.length_a   1.000
_cell.length_b   1.000
_cell.length_c   1.000
_cell.angle_alpha   90.00
_cell.angle_beta   90.00
_cell.angle_gamma   90.00
#
_symmetry.space_group_name_H-M   'P 1'
#
loop_
_entity.id
_entity.type
_entity.pdbx_description
1 polymer ?
#
loop_
_entity_poly.entity_id
_entity_poly.type
_entity_poly.pdbx_seq_one_letter_code
_entity_poly.pdbx_strand_id
1 'polypeptide(L)'
;MIAKQTVEAVEALKNFQPESDVHTQLKVLATCVPRSGGGAIVFINAVEDRYALKSQSSSASVGVSMIGSVSLPVPIGGSNANLVRVGSNTVQNQDFYRRLFDRVTF
;
A
#
# COMPACT_ATOMS: atom_id res chain seq x y z
N MET A 1 2.79 7.29 9.20
CA MET A 1 1.91 8.47 9.31
C MET A 1 0.53 8.03 9.78
N ILE A 2 -0.18 8.85 10.56
CA ILE A 2 -1.58 8.56 10.92
C ILE A 2 -2.44 8.89 9.69
N ALA A 3 -3.24 7.93 9.25
CA ALA A 3 -4.12 8.09 8.09
C ALA A 3 -5.55 8.45 8.51
N LYS A 4 -6.04 7.84 9.61
CA LYS A 4 -7.37 8.11 10.16
C LYS A 4 -7.35 7.98 11.67
N GLN A 5 -8.11 8.83 12.36
CA GLN A 5 -8.32 8.76 13.80
C GLN A 5 -9.79 9.00 14.11
N THR A 6 -10.37 8.12 14.93
CA THR A 6 -11.71 8.26 15.52
C THR A 6 -11.61 8.02 17.03
N VAL A 7 -12.73 8.18 17.73
CA VAL A 7 -12.81 7.87 19.17
C VAL A 7 -12.51 6.39 19.45
N GLU A 8 -12.87 5.51 18.52
CA GLU A 8 -12.78 4.05 18.70
C GLU A 8 -11.56 3.42 18.01
N ALA A 9 -10.88 4.15 17.12
CA ALA A 9 -9.79 3.56 16.34
C ALA A 9 -8.76 4.57 15.84
N VAL A 10 -7.53 4.08 15.65
CA VAL A 10 -6.44 4.80 14.97
C VAL A 10 -5.91 3.92 13.85
N GLU A 11 -5.85 4.47 12.63
CA GLU A 11 -5.23 3.84 11.47
C GLU A 11 -3.94 4.57 11.10
N ALA A 12 -2.88 3.82 10.90
CA ALA A 12 -1.58 4.33 10.47
C ALA A 12 -1.08 3.59 9.23
N LEU A 13 -0.43 4.34 8.34
CA LEU A 13 0.19 3.83 7.12
C LEU A 13 1.70 4.06 7.16
N LYS A 14 2.47 3.09 6.71
CA LYS A 14 3.91 3.20 6.49
C LYS A 14 4.26 2.60 5.14
N ASN A 15 4.76 3.43 4.25
CA ASN A 15 5.29 3.01 2.96
C ASN A 15 6.80 2.79 3.07
N PHE A 16 7.29 1.70 2.50
CA PHE A 16 8.71 1.41 2.40
C PHE A 16 8.98 0.55 1.16
N GLN A 17 10.22 0.60 0.69
CA GLN A 17 10.65 -0.07 -0.53
C GLN A 17 11.80 -1.01 -0.17
N PRO A 18 11.53 -2.28 0.16
CA PRO A 18 12.57 -3.24 0.53
C PRO A 18 13.48 -3.59 -0.66
N GLU A 19 12.93 -3.59 -1.88
CA GLU A 19 13.62 -3.90 -3.14
C GLU A 19 13.28 -2.81 -4.18
N SER A 20 14.15 -2.60 -5.17
CA SER A 20 14.06 -1.48 -6.13
C SER A 20 12.77 -1.42 -6.96
N ASP A 21 12.04 -2.52 -7.06
CA ASP A 21 10.82 -2.68 -7.86
C ASP A 21 9.59 -3.07 -7.02
N VAL A 22 9.74 -3.17 -5.69
CA VAL A 22 8.69 -3.59 -4.76
C VAL A 22 8.31 -2.44 -3.84
N HIS A 23 7.11 -1.88 -4.03
CA HIS A 23 6.54 -0.90 -3.12
C HIS A 23 5.67 -1.61 -2.08
N THR A 24 6.00 -1.45 -0.81
CA THR A 24 5.27 -2.08 0.29
C THR A 24 4.57 -1.03 1.15
N GLN A 25 3.29 -1.24 1.43
CA GLN A 25 2.50 -0.44 2.35
C GLN A 25 2.09 -1.30 3.54
N LEU A 26 2.54 -0.91 4.72
CA LEU A 26 2.07 -1.46 5.99
C LEU A 26 0.94 -0.59 6.52
N LYS A 27 -0.24 -1.19 6.66
CA LYS A 27 -1.39 -0.59 7.34
C LYS A 27 -1.53 -1.20 8.74
N VAL A 28 -1.55 -0.36 9.75
CA VAL A 28 -1.79 -0.73 11.15
C VAL A 28 -3.11 -0.11 11.59
N LEU A 29 -4.00 -0.92 12.14
CA LEU A 29 -5.27 -0.50 12.73
C LEU A 29 -5.27 -0.88 14.21
N ALA A 30 -5.39 0.13 15.08
CA ALA A 30 -5.61 -0.03 16.50
C ALA A 30 -7.06 0.30 16.83
N THR A 31 -7.79 -0.63 17.45
CA THR A 31 -9.17 -0.46 17.91
C THR A 31 -9.21 -0.43 19.43
N CYS A 32 -9.83 0.61 19.98
CA CYS A 32 -9.92 0.88 21.41
C CYS A 32 -11.31 0.48 21.92
N VAL A 33 -11.35 -0.48 22.84
CA VAL A 33 -12.59 -0.89 23.53
C VAL A 33 -12.55 -0.35 24.96
N PRO A 34 -13.48 0.53 25.36
CA PRO A 34 -13.51 1.09 26.71
C PRO A 34 -13.64 -0.02 27.77
N ARG A 35 -12.90 0.09 28.88
CA ARG A 35 -13.00 -0.84 30.01
C ARG A 35 -13.72 -0.19 31.19
N SER A 36 -14.58 -0.95 31.87
CA SER A 36 -15.15 -0.51 33.14
C SER A 36 -14.03 -0.29 34.18
N GLY A 37 -14.05 0.86 34.84
CA GLY A 37 -12.97 1.27 35.75
C GLY A 37 -11.84 2.08 35.10
N GLY A 38 -12.01 2.53 33.86
CA GLY A 38 -11.07 3.41 33.17
C GLY A 38 -10.06 2.66 32.29
N GLY A 39 -9.49 3.41 31.34
CA GLY A 39 -8.63 2.88 30.28
C GLY A 39 -9.40 2.19 29.16
N ALA A 40 -8.65 1.58 28.23
CA ALA A 40 -9.19 0.85 27.09
C ALA A 40 -8.36 -0.43 26.84
N ILE A 41 -9.04 -1.47 26.38
CA ILE A 41 -8.41 -2.64 25.78
C ILE A 41 -8.15 -2.29 24.32
N VAL A 42 -6.90 -2.39 23.87
CA VAL A 42 -6.51 -2.07 22.49
C VAL A 42 -6.25 -3.35 21.71
N PHE A 43 -6.95 -3.52 20.60
CA PHE A 43 -6.70 -4.58 19.62
C PHE A 43 -5.93 -4.00 18.44
N ILE A 44 -4.83 -4.65 18.04
CA ILE A 44 -4.01 -4.18 16.92
C ILE A 44 -3.99 -5.22 15.80
N ASN A 45 -4.35 -4.79 14.60
CA ASN A 45 -4.18 -5.56 13.36
C ASN A 45 -3.19 -4.86 12.42
N ALA A 46 -2.40 -5.64 11.69
CA ALA A 46 -1.51 -5.11 10.67
C ALA A 46 -1.62 -5.92 9.37
N VAL A 47 -1.72 -5.21 8.25
CA VAL A 47 -1.77 -5.78 6.89
C VAL A 47 -0.67 -5.14 6.05
N GLU A 48 0.09 -5.98 5.37
CA GLU A 48 1.10 -5.59 4.40
C GLU A 48 0.56 -5.78 2.99
N ASP A 49 0.35 -4.67 2.29
CA ASP A 49 0.03 -4.65 0.86
C ASP A 49 1.32 -4.49 0.07
N ARG A 50 1.63 -5.45 -0.81
CA ARG A 50 2.77 -5.39 -1.73
C ARG A 50 2.26 -5.01 -3.12
N TYR A 51 2.90 -4.01 -3.70
CA TYR A 51 2.70 -3.56 -5.07
C TYR A 51 3.99 -3.84 -5.83
N ALA A 52 3.90 -4.63 -6.90
CA ALA A 52 5.01 -4.78 -7.83
C ALA A 52 4.66 -4.02 -9.11
N LEU A 53 5.70 -3.53 -9.76
CA LEU A 53 5.60 -2.95 -11.09
C LEU A 53 5.27 -4.06 -12.09
N LYS A 54 3.99 -4.20 -12.45
CA LYS A 54 3.62 -5.06 -13.58
C LYS A 54 3.59 -4.21 -14.84
N SER A 55 4.61 -4.35 -15.68
CA SER A 55 4.58 -3.87 -17.06
C SER A 55 3.42 -4.53 -17.79
N GLN A 56 2.25 -3.88 -17.83
CA GLN A 56 1.18 -4.31 -18.72
C GLN A 56 1.57 -3.87 -20.13
N SER A 57 2.16 -4.80 -20.88
CA SER A 57 2.19 -4.75 -22.34
C SER A 57 0.77 -4.93 -22.87
N SER A 58 -0.08 -3.93 -22.68
CA SER A 58 -1.30 -3.83 -23.46
C SER A 58 -0.90 -3.27 -24.82
N SER A 59 -0.57 -4.17 -25.75
CA SER A 59 -0.47 -3.82 -27.15
C SER A 59 -1.86 -3.44 -27.63
N ALA A 60 -2.19 -2.15 -27.58
CA ALA A 60 -3.25 -1.61 -28.42
C ALA A 60 -2.71 -1.61 -29.86
N SER A 61 -2.94 -2.70 -30.59
CA SER A 61 -2.71 -2.71 -32.03
C SER A 61 -3.72 -1.75 -32.66
N VAL A 62 -3.30 -0.51 -32.90
CA VAL A 62 -4.02 0.41 -33.77
C VAL A 62 -3.86 -0.13 -35.18
N GLY A 63 -4.86 -0.87 -35.65
CA GLY A 63 -5.01 -1.23 -37.05
C GLY A 63 -5.37 0.02 -37.84
N VAL A 64 -4.37 0.79 -38.25
CA VAL A 64 -4.54 1.81 -39.29
C VAL A 64 -4.66 1.11 -40.64
N SER A 65 -5.88 0.86 -41.08
CA SER A 65 -6.14 0.66 -42.50
C SER A 65 -5.83 1.98 -43.20
N MET A 66 -4.69 1.97 -43.89
CA MET A 66 -4.24 2.81 -45.01
C MET A 66 -5.37 3.70 -45.58
N ILE A 67 -5.24 5.02 -45.76
CA ILE A 67 -4.31 5.72 -46.65
C ILE A 67 -4.39 7.23 -46.27
N GLY A 68 -3.25 7.90 -46.08
CA GLY A 68 -3.23 9.35 -45.87
C GLY A 68 -2.02 9.83 -45.06
N SER A 69 -0.91 10.05 -45.75
CA SER A 69 0.34 10.65 -45.26
C SER A 69 0.12 12.03 -44.63
N VAL A 70 0.56 12.25 -43.39
CA VAL A 70 1.47 13.35 -42.95
C VAL A 70 1.97 12.98 -41.53
N SER A 71 3.28 13.11 -41.35
CA SER A 71 4.06 12.64 -40.19
C SER A 71 4.06 13.58 -38.99
N LEU A 72 4.33 12.98 -37.83
CA LEU A 72 4.65 13.53 -36.48
C LEU A 72 3.47 14.07 -35.67
N PRO A 73 3.24 13.52 -34.45
CA PRO A 73 3.99 14.08 -33.33
C PRO A 73 4.37 13.13 -32.17
N VAL A 74 5.38 13.60 -31.42
CA VAL A 74 5.80 13.35 -30.02
C VAL A 74 6.37 11.97 -29.60
N PRO A 75 7.62 11.90 -29.09
CA PRO A 75 8.06 10.75 -28.33
C PRO A 75 7.45 10.86 -26.93
N ILE A 76 6.31 10.21 -26.70
CA ILE A 76 5.80 10.02 -25.34
C ILE A 76 6.35 8.69 -24.82
N GLY A 77 7.67 8.68 -24.56
CA GLY A 77 8.31 7.70 -23.69
C GLY A 77 7.94 7.98 -22.24
N GLY A 78 6.64 8.00 -21.93
CA GLY A 78 6.14 7.98 -20.56
C GLY A 78 6.03 6.53 -20.15
N SER A 79 7.04 6.00 -19.46
CA SER A 79 6.96 4.72 -18.78
C SER A 79 5.81 4.75 -17.77
N ASN A 80 4.62 4.32 -18.21
CA ASN A 80 3.43 4.17 -17.37
C ASN A 80 3.63 2.96 -16.44
N ALA A 81 4.42 3.16 -15.40
CA ALA A 81 4.57 2.24 -14.29
C ALA A 81 3.22 2.11 -13.57
N ASN A 82 2.40 1.14 -13.97
CA ASN A 82 1.13 0.86 -13.32
C ASN A 82 1.39 0.01 -12.06
N LEU A 83 1.04 0.54 -10.88
CA LEU A 83 1.18 -0.18 -9.62
C LEU A 83 0.08 -1.24 -9.52
N VAL A 84 0.44 -2.51 -9.73
CA VAL A 84 -0.50 -3.63 -9.55
C VAL A 84 -0.28 -4.22 -8.16
N ARG A 85 -1.34 -4.30 -7.35
CA ARG A 85 -1.30 -4.98 -6.04
C ARG A 85 -1.03 -6.47 -6.29
N VAL A 86 0.14 -6.95 -5.89
CA VAL A 86 0.59 -8.33 -6.13
C VAL A 86 0.41 -9.25 -4.92
N GLY A 87 0.14 -8.71 -3.74
CA GLY A 87 -0.13 -9.50 -2.56
C GLY A 87 -0.64 -8.66 -1.41
N SER A 88 -1.43 -9.28 -0.54
CA SER A 88 -1.93 -8.70 0.70
C SER A 88 -1.79 -9.76 1.78
N ASN A 89 -0.93 -9.52 2.76
CA ASN A 89 -0.68 -10.48 3.84
C ASN A 89 -0.99 -9.83 5.18
N THR A 90 -1.76 -10.54 6.03
CA THR A 90 -1.85 -10.17 7.43
C THR A 90 -0.50 -10.47 8.09
N VAL A 91 0.04 -9.49 8.81
CA VAL A 91 1.31 -9.66 9.51
C VAL A 91 1.11 -10.66 10.65
N GLN A 92 1.73 -11.84 10.55
CA GLN A 92 1.69 -12.88 11.60
C GLN A 92 2.97 -12.91 12.44
N ASN A 93 3.95 -12.06 12.12
CA ASN A 93 5.26 -12.07 12.75
C ASN A 93 5.18 -11.55 14.21
N GLN A 94 5.50 -12.41 15.18
CA GLN A 94 5.41 -12.07 16.60
C GLN A 94 6.40 -10.96 17.02
N ASP A 95 7.61 -10.93 16.43
CA ASP A 95 8.60 -9.90 16.73
C ASP A 95 8.17 -8.51 16.28
N PHE A 96 7.39 -8.41 15.20
CA PHE A 96 6.77 -7.15 14.77
C PHE A 96 5.89 -6.58 15.89
N TYR A 97 4.99 -7.39 16.43
CA TYR A 97 4.09 -6.96 17.50
C TYR A 97 4.85 -6.65 18.78
N ARG A 98 5.85 -7.45 19.17
CA ARG A 98 6.71 -7.16 20.32
C ARG A 98 7.34 -5.77 20.22
N ARG A 99 8.03 -5.49 19.11
CA ARG A 99 8.68 -4.18 18.90
C ARG A 99 7.68 -3.04 18.81
N LEU A 100 6.48 -3.28 18.28
CA LEU A 100 5.44 -2.27 18.24
C LEU A 100 4.98 -1.90 19.65
N PHE A 101 4.68 -2.91 20.49
CA PHE A 101 4.23 -2.71 21.87
C PHE A 101 5.32 -2.13 22.77
N ASP A 102 6.59 -2.48 22.55
CA ASP A 102 7.73 -1.88 23.27
C ASP A 102 7.84 -0.37 23.01
N ARG A 103 7.41 0.11 21.83
CA ARG A 103 7.52 1.54 21.45
C ARG A 103 6.35 2.39 21.94
N VAL A 104 5.25 1.78 22.32
CA VAL A 104 4.03 2.48 22.81
C VAL A 104 3.80 2.31 24.31
N THR A 105 4.62 1.50 24.97
CA THR A 105 4.66 1.41 26.43
C THR A 105 5.46 2.61 26.96
N PHE A 106 4.84 3.41 27.81
CA PHE A 106 5.45 4.57 28.49
C PHE A 106 5.82 4.21 29.93
#